data_AF-A0A645A7M5-F1
#
_entry.id   AF-A0A645A7M5-F1
#
_cell.length_a   1.000
_cell.length_b   1.000
_cell.length_c   1.000
_cell.angle_alpha   90.00
_cell.angle_beta   90.00
_cell.angle_gamma   90.00
#
_symmetry.space_group_name_H-M   'P 1'
#
loop_
_entity.id
_entity.type
_entity.pdbx_description
1 polymer ?
#
loop_
_entity_poly.entity_id
_entity_poly.type
_entity_poly.pdbx_seq_one_letter_code
_entity_poly.pdbx_strand_id
1 'polypeptide(L)'
;MSYANARDIFPDEILEILQNYVDGEFIYIPKKDENKMAWGELTKSKEELLNRNTQIYKDYLDGMCTQTLSEKYYLSRKTIQRIILEKRKCHNIECAT
;
A
#
# COMPACT_ATOMS: atom_id res chain seq x y z
N MET A 1 -6.70 13.62 -1.70
CA MET A 1 -7.60 13.84 -2.85
C MET A 1 -8.06 15.28 -2.76
N SER A 2 -7.77 16.10 -3.76
CA SER A 2 -8.36 17.43 -3.86
C SER A 2 -9.82 17.28 -4.27
N TYR A 3 -10.71 18.03 -3.63
CA TYR A 3 -12.07 18.20 -4.10
C TYR A 3 -12.04 18.79 -5.52
N ALA A 4 -12.88 18.26 -6.40
CA ALA A 4 -13.09 18.80 -7.73
C ALA A 4 -14.59 18.86 -7.99
N ASN A 5 -15.08 20.00 -8.49
CA ASN A 5 -16.50 20.17 -8.80
C ASN A 5 -16.83 19.42 -10.09
N ALA A 6 -17.91 18.65 -10.10
CA ALA A 6 -18.34 17.92 -11.27
C ALA A 6 -18.63 18.84 -12.47
N ARG A 7 -19.10 20.07 -12.23
CA ARG A 7 -19.33 21.10 -13.26
C ARG A 7 -18.05 21.60 -13.93
N ASP A 8 -16.90 21.46 -13.25
CA ASP A 8 -15.60 21.86 -13.80
C ASP A 8 -14.96 20.72 -14.60
N ILE A 9 -15.49 19.49 -14.48
CA ILE A 9 -14.89 18.27 -15.06
C ILE A 9 -15.73 17.72 -16.22
N PHE A 10 -17.05 17.69 -16.07
CA PHE A 10 -17.95 17.03 -17.02
C PHE A 10 -18.74 18.03 -17.87
N PRO A 11 -18.99 17.71 -19.15
CA PRO A 11 -19.99 18.43 -19.96
C PRO A 11 -21.39 18.32 -19.36
N ASP A 12 -22.24 19.32 -19.64
CA ASP A 12 -23.61 19.38 -19.12
C ASP A 12 -24.44 18.12 -19.47
N GLU A 13 -24.31 17.62 -20.70
CA GLU A 13 -24.99 16.39 -21.16
C GLU A 13 -24.67 15.17 -20.27
N ILE A 14 -23.43 15.08 -19.77
CA ILE A 14 -23.02 13.99 -18.89
C ILE A 14 -23.58 14.19 -17.49
N LEU A 15 -23.63 15.43 -17.00
CA LEU A 15 -24.23 15.75 -15.70
C LEU A 15 -25.72 15.41 -15.69
N GLU A 16 -26.47 15.74 -16.74
CA GLU A 16 -27.89 15.38 -16.86
C GLU A 16 -28.10 13.87 -16.79
N ILE A 17 -27.26 13.09 -17.49
CA ILE A 17 -27.33 11.63 -17.44
C ILE A 17 -27.05 11.13 -16.02
N LEU A 18 -25.98 11.62 -15.37
CA LEU A 18 -25.62 11.22 -14.01
C LEU A 18 -26.72 11.55 -12.99
N GLN A 19 -27.36 12.71 -13.13
CA GLN A 19 -28.46 13.15 -12.26
C GLN A 19 -29.70 12.26 -12.35
N ASN A 20 -29.90 11.53 -13.46
CA ASN A 20 -30.95 10.50 -13.53
C ASN A 20 -30.67 9.30 -12.62
N TYR A 21 -29.42 9.08 -12.21
CA TYR A 21 -29.02 7.98 -11.32
C TYR A 21 -28.80 8.46 -9.88
N VAL A 22 -28.20 9.65 -9.69
CA VAL A 22 -27.82 10.21 -8.39
C VAL A 22 -27.80 11.74 -8.48
N ASP A 23 -28.52 12.44 -7.60
CA ASP A 23 -28.54 13.91 -7.53
C ASP A 23 -28.17 14.41 -6.14
N GLY A 24 -27.21 15.35 -6.06
CA GLY A 24 -26.76 15.96 -4.81
C GLY A 24 -25.78 15.14 -3.96
N GLU A 25 -25.28 14.00 -4.44
CA GLU A 25 -24.35 13.14 -3.68
C GLU A 25 -22.91 13.14 -4.22
N PHE A 26 -21.97 12.68 -3.38
CA PHE A 26 -20.58 12.47 -3.75
C PHE A 26 -20.36 11.08 -4.33
N ILE A 27 -19.93 11.03 -5.60
CA ILE A 27 -19.65 9.77 -6.31
C ILE A 27 -18.14 9.60 -6.47
N TYR A 28 -17.62 8.44 -6.09
CA TYR A 28 -16.24 8.06 -6.38
C TYR A 28 -16.14 7.48 -7.80
N ILE A 29 -15.28 8.06 -8.62
CA ILE A 29 -14.93 7.51 -9.93
C ILE A 29 -13.64 6.71 -9.80
N PRO A 30 -13.70 5.37 -9.92
CA PRO A 30 -12.50 4.56 -9.87
C PRO A 30 -11.57 4.90 -11.04
N LYS A 31 -10.26 4.79 -10.79
CA LYS A 31 -9.28 4.88 -11.88
C LYS A 31 -9.56 3.80 -12.92
N LYS A 32 -9.43 4.17 -14.20
CA LYS A 32 -9.39 3.20 -15.31
C LYS A 32 -8.33 2.15 -15.04
N ASP A 33 -8.59 0.91 -15.44
CA ASP A 33 -7.68 -0.23 -15.17
C ASP A 33 -6.26 0.01 -15.70
N GLU A 34 -6.14 0.62 -16.89
CA GLU A 34 -4.86 1.03 -17.49
C GLU A 34 -4.06 2.05 -16.66
N ASN A 35 -4.76 2.82 -15.82
CA ASN A 35 -4.19 3.84 -14.93
C ASN A 35 -4.17 3.38 -13.46
N LYS A 36 -4.59 2.15 -13.18
CA LYS A 36 -4.44 1.53 -11.87
C LYS A 36 -2.96 1.17 -11.68
N MET A 37 -2.23 2.10 -11.11
CA MET A 37 -0.91 1.80 -10.56
C MET A 37 -1.04 0.78 -9.44
N ALA A 38 -0.09 -0.16 -9.39
CA ALA A 38 -0.02 -1.10 -8.30
C ALA A 38 0.13 -0.33 -6.97
N TRP A 39 -0.45 -0.86 -5.90
CA TRP A 39 -0.35 -0.24 -4.57
C TRP A 39 1.12 0.08 -4.23
N GLY A 40 1.41 1.37 -4.01
CA GLY A 40 2.74 1.86 -3.67
C GLY A 40 3.68 2.17 -4.84
N GLU A 41 3.21 2.26 -6.08
CA GLU A 41 4.04 2.76 -7.21
C GLU A 41 4.20 4.29 -7.21
N LEU A 42 3.16 5.05 -6.83
CA LEU A 42 3.22 6.53 -6.80
C LEU A 42 4.02 7.11 -5.65
N THR A 43 4.16 6.33 -4.58
CA THR A 43 4.80 6.74 -3.34
C THR A 43 5.87 5.72 -3.06
N LYS A 44 7.15 6.12 -2.99
CA LYS A 44 8.31 5.24 -2.70
C LYS A 44 8.14 4.35 -1.47
N SER A 45 7.08 4.52 -0.69
CA SER A 45 6.51 3.62 0.31
C SER A 45 6.68 2.12 0.02
N LYS A 46 6.50 1.63 -1.21
CA LYS A 46 6.71 0.19 -1.50
C LYS A 46 8.18 -0.21 -1.35
N GLU A 47 9.08 0.61 -1.88
CA GLU A 47 10.52 0.42 -1.78
C GLU A 47 11.02 0.61 -0.34
N GLU A 48 10.56 1.68 0.33
CA GLU A 48 10.89 1.95 1.73
C GLU A 48 10.44 0.81 2.66
N LEU A 49 9.23 0.28 2.43
CA LEU A 49 8.71 -0.85 3.20
C LEU A 49 9.51 -2.12 2.93
N LEU A 50 9.90 -2.36 1.67
CA LEU A 50 10.75 -3.50 1.31
C LEU A 50 12.12 -3.38 1.99
N ASN A 51 12.76 -2.22 1.92
CA ASN A 51 14.06 -1.94 2.54
C ASN A 51 14.02 -2.12 4.05
N ARG A 52 13.02 -1.52 4.71
CA ARG A 52 12.80 -1.70 6.16
C ARG A 52 12.62 -3.17 6.51
N ASN A 53 11.77 -3.90 5.79
CA ASN A 53 11.49 -5.30 6.08
C ASN A 53 12.73 -6.19 5.85
N THR A 54 13.58 -5.86 4.86
CA THR A 54 14.87 -6.52 4.66
C THR A 54 15.82 -6.26 5.83
N GLN A 55 15.89 -5.01 6.31
CA GLN A 55 16.75 -4.67 7.45
C GLN A 55 16.29 -5.33 8.76
N ILE A 56 14.97 -5.39 9.01
CA ILE A 56 14.39 -6.11 10.14
C ILE A 56 14.85 -7.59 10.15
N TYR A 57 14.87 -8.23 8.97
CA TYR A 57 15.29 -9.63 8.87
C TYR A 57 16.80 -9.81 9.08
N LYS A 58 17.63 -8.88 8.59
CA LYS A 58 19.08 -8.89 8.85
C LYS A 58 19.37 -8.75 10.34
N ASP A 59 18.79 -7.76 10.99
CA ASP A 59 18.95 -7.54 12.44
C ASP A 59 18.49 -8.75 13.27
N TYR A 60 17.46 -9.46 12.78
CA TYR A 60 17.01 -10.71 13.38
C TYR A 60 18.05 -11.84 13.22
N LEU A 61 18.66 -11.98 12.03
CA LEU A 61 19.74 -12.94 11.79
C LEU A 61 20.99 -12.62 12.63
N ASP A 62 21.23 -11.34 12.90
CA ASP A 62 22.30 -10.86 13.79
C ASP A 62 21.98 -11.10 15.29
N GLY A 63 20.83 -11.72 15.61
CA GLY A 63 20.48 -12.18 16.95
C GLY A 63 19.55 -11.26 17.74
N MET A 64 19.03 -10.17 17.15
CA MET A 64 18.04 -9.35 17.87
C MET A 64 16.73 -10.11 18.06
N CYS A 65 16.21 -10.08 19.29
CA CYS A 65 14.93 -10.70 19.58
C CYS A 65 13.76 -9.85 19.10
N THR A 66 12.59 -10.48 18.94
CA THR A 66 11.39 -9.81 18.42
C THR A 66 10.91 -8.62 19.27
N GLN A 67 11.24 -8.59 20.56
CA GLN A 67 10.94 -7.45 21.44
C GLN A 67 11.79 -6.23 21.08
N THR A 68 13.10 -6.39 20.98
CA THR A 68 14.03 -5.31 20.63
C THR A 68 13.75 -4.77 19.22
N LEU A 69 13.40 -5.65 18.28
CA LEU A 69 13.00 -5.24 16.94
C LEU A 69 11.67 -4.46 16.93
N SER A 70 10.71 -4.85 17.78
CA SER A 70 9.43 -4.15 17.93
C SER A 70 9.64 -2.71 18.39
N GLU A 71 10.54 -2.50 19.34
CA GLU A 71 10.91 -1.18 19.87
C GLU A 71 11.71 -0.37 18.83
N LYS A 72 12.76 -0.95 18.24
CA LYS A 72 13.64 -0.28 17.26
C LYS A 72 12.89 0.23 16.04
N TYR A 73 11.93 -0.54 15.53
CA TYR A 73 11.19 -0.22 14.31
C TYR A 73 9.81 0.38 14.58
N TYR A 74 9.42 0.56 15.84
CA TYR A 74 8.11 1.05 16.25
C TYR A 74 6.95 0.25 15.63
N LEU A 75 7.09 -1.08 15.59
CA LEU A 75 6.10 -2.00 15.04
C LEU A 75 5.64 -2.95 16.12
N SER A 76 4.38 -3.42 16.05
CA SER A 76 3.92 -4.47 16.96
C SER A 76 4.75 -5.75 16.81
N ARG A 77 4.89 -6.54 17.88
CA ARG A 77 5.55 -7.86 17.82
C ARG A 77 4.94 -8.78 16.76
N LYS A 78 3.61 -8.75 16.59
CA LYS A 78 2.90 -9.53 15.57
C LYS A 78 3.34 -9.13 14.16
N THR A 79 3.53 -7.84 13.91
CA THR A 79 4.03 -7.34 12.63
C THR A 79 5.47 -7.80 12.37
N ILE A 80 6.35 -7.69 13.37
CA ILE A 80 7.74 -8.16 13.28
C ILE A 80 7.80 -9.66 12.97
N GLN A 81 7.05 -10.48 13.71
CA GLN A 81 6.98 -11.93 13.47
C GLN A 81 6.51 -12.26 12.05
N ARG A 82 5.48 -11.57 11.56
CA ARG A 82 4.99 -11.73 10.19
C ARG A 82 6.07 -11.41 9.16
N ILE A 83 6.78 -10.29 9.32
CA ILE A 83 7.85 -9.89 8.41
C ILE A 83 8.97 -10.93 8.37
N ILE A 84 9.39 -11.43 9.54
CA ILE A 84 10.42 -12.48 9.64
C ILE A 84 9.96 -13.75 8.92
N LEU A 85 8.70 -14.17 9.12
CA LEU A 85 8.14 -15.35 8.45
C LEU A 85 8.09 -15.19 6.93
N GLU A 86 7.64 -14.03 6.44
CA GLU A 86 7.57 -13.71 5.02
C GLU A 86 8.98 -13.72 4.39
N LYS A 87 9.96 -13.06 5.03
CA LYS A 87 11.35 -13.02 4.54
C LYS A 87 12.05 -14.38 4.57
N ARG A 88 11.81 -15.18 5.61
CA ARG A 88 12.34 -16.56 5.69
C ARG A 88 11.78 -17.46 4.57
N LYS A 89 10.50 -17.32 4.23
CA LYS A 89 9.92 -18.07 3.10
C LYS A 89 10.58 -17.70 1.77
N CYS A 90 10.76 -16.41 1.49
CA CYS A 90 11.47 -15.97 0.28
C CYS A 90 12.92 -16.45 0.25
N HIS A 91 13.64 -16.33 1.36
CA HIS A 91 15.04 -16.78 1.48
C HIS A 91 15.20 -18.28 1.21
N ASN A 92 14.30 -19.11 1.75
CA ASN A 92 14.33 -20.55 1.52
C ASN A 92 14.01 -20.94 0.07
N ILE A 93 13.21 -20.14 -0.64
CA ILE A 93 12.91 -20.35 -2.07
C ILE A 93 14.15 -20.01 -2.91
N GLU A 94 14.83 -18.90 -2.63
CA GLU A 94 16.04 -18.46 -3.34
C GLU A 94 17.23 -19.42 -3.13
N CYS A 95 17.33 -20.11 -1.98
CA CYS A 95 18.37 -21.13 -1.75
C CYS A 95 18.04 -22.51 -2.36
N ALA A 96 16.80 -22.74 -2.80
CA ALA A 96 16.36 -24.02 -3.38
C ALA A 96 16.43 -24.05 -4.93
N THR A 97 16.76 -22.91 -5.54
CA THR A 97 17.00 -22.70 -6.98
C THR A 97 18.47 -22.44 -7.24
#